data_AF-A0A2U3L7Q1-F1
#
_entry.id   AF-A0A2U3L7Q1-F1
#
_cell.length_a   1.000
_cell.length_b   1.000
_cell.length_c   1.000
_cell.angle_alpha   90.00
_cell.angle_beta   90.00
_cell.angle_gamma   90.00
#
_symmetry.space_group_name_H-M   'P 1'
#
loop_
_entity.id
_entity.type
_entity.pdbx_description
1 polymer ?
#
loop_
_entity_poly.entity_id
_entity_poly.type
_entity_poly.pdbx_seq_one_letter_code
_entity_poly.pdbx_strand_id
1 'polypeptide(L)'
;MSAPALDNEFAQDVRAGLTRRGQKTLPCSYLYDDVGSALFEAITYLPEYGLTRADARVIQMHAGDLIESLPPNLITAELGSGSGSKTRAILETLRDREPAVYYPIDLSVTALEKCAQDLGSLAAVFPMRAAYLEGLREVAERRAPGQTLLVLFLGSTIGNFEADRAVDFLYAIRQCLQAGDALLLGTDLVKPVEQLLAAYDDPTGVTAAFNLNLLARINRELDGDFDLRQFEHVVVYSQEAQRIEMHLRSRIRQTVRIRKAGLVVEFEPHETIWTEACHKFRPEQVCVMARAAGFRLSAQWVDEEWPFAESLLVAG
;
A
#
# COMPACT_ATOMS: atom_id res chain seq x y z
N MET A 1 -23.08 -33.03 16.28
CA MET A 1 -22.59 -32.41 15.04
C MET A 1 -21.75 -31.21 15.44
N SER A 2 -20.44 -31.37 15.52
CA SER A 2 -19.52 -30.28 15.86
C SER A 2 -19.41 -29.34 14.66
N ALA A 3 -19.45 -28.04 14.92
CA ALA A 3 -19.21 -27.00 13.92
C ALA A 3 -17.85 -27.25 13.22
N PRO A 4 -17.75 -27.04 11.89
CA PRO A 4 -16.47 -27.13 11.20
C PRO A 4 -15.53 -26.02 11.70
N ALA A 5 -14.23 -26.34 11.65
CA ALA A 5 -13.14 -25.62 12.26
C ALA A 5 -12.95 -24.15 11.79
N LEU A 6 -12.29 -23.40 12.66
CA LEU A 6 -11.93 -21.98 12.61
C LEU A 6 -10.85 -21.61 11.56
N ASP A 7 -10.92 -22.16 10.35
CA ASP A 7 -9.85 -22.05 9.33
C ASP A 7 -10.06 -20.89 8.36
N ASN A 8 -10.31 -19.69 8.89
CA ASN A 8 -10.19 -18.46 8.11
C ASN A 8 -9.30 -17.48 8.89
N GLU A 9 -8.11 -17.19 8.35
CA GLU A 9 -7.15 -16.21 8.90
C GLU A 9 -7.85 -14.89 9.24
N PHE A 10 -8.76 -14.44 8.37
CA PHE A 10 -9.57 -13.24 8.62
C PHE A 10 -10.40 -13.33 9.90
N ALA A 11 -11.02 -14.48 10.19
CA ALA A 11 -11.79 -14.66 11.42
C ALA A 11 -10.90 -14.70 12.67
N GLN A 12 -9.67 -15.22 12.53
CA GLN A 12 -8.69 -15.27 13.62
C GLN A 12 -8.18 -13.86 13.94
N ASP A 13 -7.84 -13.08 12.91
CA ASP A 13 -7.37 -11.70 13.06
C ASP A 13 -8.45 -10.77 13.60
N VAL A 14 -9.69 -10.87 13.10
CA VAL A 14 -10.82 -10.11 13.63
C VAL A 14 -11.03 -10.41 15.11
N ARG A 15 -10.96 -11.68 15.51
CA ARG A 15 -11.07 -12.06 16.92
C ARG A 15 -9.90 -11.51 17.75
N ALA A 16 -8.67 -11.68 17.29
CA ALA A 16 -7.49 -11.21 18.01
C ALA A 16 -7.50 -9.67 18.18
N GLY A 17 -7.85 -8.95 17.12
CA GLY A 17 -7.90 -7.50 17.08
C GLY A 17 -9.00 -6.88 17.93
N LEU A 18 -10.20 -7.46 17.93
CA LEU A 18 -11.36 -6.96 18.68
C LEU A 18 -11.38 -7.39 20.15
N THR A 19 -10.62 -8.43 20.52
CA THR A 19 -10.44 -8.85 21.92
C THR A 19 -9.16 -8.31 22.56
N ARG A 20 -8.38 -7.54 21.81
CA ARG A 20 -7.15 -6.91 22.31
C ARG A 20 -7.46 -6.04 23.53
N ARG A 21 -6.66 -6.19 24.59
CA ARG A 21 -6.75 -5.30 25.76
C ARG A 21 -6.27 -3.89 25.36
N GLY A 22 -7.04 -2.88 25.73
CA GLY A 22 -6.76 -1.48 25.36
C GLY A 22 -7.36 -1.14 24.00
N GLN A 23 -6.52 -0.72 23.05
CA GLN A 23 -6.96 -0.29 21.73
C GLN A 23 -7.34 -1.49 20.84
N LYS A 24 -8.63 -1.61 20.49
CA LYS A 24 -9.08 -2.55 19.46
C LYS A 24 -8.48 -2.15 18.11
N THR A 25 -8.07 -3.13 17.31
CA THR A 25 -7.49 -2.90 15.98
C THR A 25 -7.99 -3.92 14.97
N LEU A 26 -8.00 -3.56 13.69
CA LEU A 26 -8.25 -4.47 12.58
C LEU A 26 -7.19 -4.19 11.49
N PRO A 27 -6.52 -5.22 10.93
CA PRO A 27 -5.50 -5.00 9.90
C PRO A 27 -6.05 -4.28 8.66
N CYS A 28 -5.32 -3.27 8.17
CA CYS A 28 -5.71 -2.46 7.01
C CYS A 28 -5.80 -3.28 5.71
N SER A 29 -5.08 -4.40 5.61
CA SER A 29 -5.18 -5.32 4.47
C SER A 29 -6.62 -5.81 4.23
N TYR A 30 -7.46 -5.87 5.26
CA TYR A 30 -8.86 -6.26 5.13
C TYR A 30 -9.76 -5.18 4.55
N LEU A 31 -9.28 -3.94 4.40
CA LEU A 31 -9.99 -2.86 3.68
C LEU A 31 -10.12 -3.17 2.18
N TYR A 32 -9.25 -3.99 1.60
CA TYR A 32 -9.13 -4.20 0.15
C TYR A 32 -9.85 -5.47 -0.34
N ASP A 33 -11.12 -5.65 -0.01
CA ASP A 33 -12.00 -6.53 -0.81
C ASP A 33 -12.38 -5.85 -2.14
N ASP A 34 -13.20 -6.49 -2.98
CA ASP A 34 -13.60 -5.92 -4.28
C ASP A 34 -14.24 -4.51 -4.12
N VAL A 35 -15.09 -4.34 -3.10
CA VAL A 35 -15.77 -3.06 -2.82
C VAL A 35 -14.78 -2.02 -2.31
N GLY A 36 -13.95 -2.39 -1.34
CA GLY A 36 -12.97 -1.47 -0.78
C GLY A 36 -11.88 -1.08 -1.76
N SER A 37 -11.48 -1.97 -2.66
CA SER A 37 -10.56 -1.66 -3.76
C SER A 37 -11.17 -0.63 -4.72
N ALA A 38 -12.46 -0.76 -5.07
CA ALA A 38 -13.16 0.23 -5.88
C ALA A 38 -13.34 1.58 -5.16
N LEU A 39 -13.59 1.55 -3.85
CA LEU A 39 -13.64 2.77 -3.02
C LEU A 39 -12.27 3.45 -2.96
N PHE A 40 -11.19 2.68 -2.80
CA PHE A 40 -9.83 3.23 -2.86
C PHE A 40 -9.50 3.82 -4.22
N GLU A 41 -9.88 3.15 -5.32
CA GLU A 41 -9.75 3.71 -6.68
C GLU A 41 -10.47 5.06 -6.76
N ALA A 42 -11.69 5.19 -6.22
CA ALA A 42 -12.40 6.46 -6.14
C ALA A 42 -11.67 7.51 -5.28
N ILE A 43 -11.09 7.13 -4.14
CA ILE A 43 -10.26 8.02 -3.30
C ILE A 43 -9.13 8.63 -4.11
N THR A 44 -8.49 7.88 -5.01
CA THR A 44 -7.38 8.40 -5.82
C THR A 44 -7.76 9.55 -6.76
N TYR A 45 -9.06 9.73 -7.05
CA TYR A 45 -9.58 10.83 -7.87
C TYR A 45 -10.08 12.03 -7.05
N LEU A 46 -10.14 11.92 -5.72
CA LEU A 46 -10.59 13.02 -4.87
C LEU A 46 -9.62 14.21 -4.96
N PRO A 47 -10.12 15.45 -4.99
CA PRO A 47 -9.26 16.63 -5.01
C PRO A 47 -8.40 16.73 -3.75
N GLU A 48 -8.92 16.30 -2.59
CA GLU A 48 -8.22 16.32 -1.32
C GLU A 48 -7.09 15.27 -1.24
N TYR A 49 -7.21 14.15 -1.97
CA TYR A 49 -6.21 13.08 -1.97
C TYR A 49 -5.20 13.28 -3.11
N GLY A 50 -4.23 14.18 -2.90
CA GLY A 50 -3.23 14.52 -3.92
C GLY A 50 -2.10 13.51 -4.11
N LEU A 51 -1.99 12.50 -3.22
CA LEU A 51 -0.90 11.52 -3.21
C LEU A 51 -0.67 10.87 -4.58
N THR A 52 -1.71 10.26 -5.16
CA THR A 52 -1.60 9.53 -6.43
C THR A 52 -1.20 10.43 -7.58
N ARG A 53 -1.63 11.70 -7.57
CA ARG A 53 -1.26 12.69 -8.59
C ARG A 53 0.19 13.14 -8.43
N ALA A 54 0.64 13.36 -7.19
CA ALA A 54 2.00 13.74 -6.88
C ALA A 54 3.01 12.67 -7.34
N ASP A 55 2.73 11.42 -6.98
CA ASP A 55 3.48 10.25 -7.40
C ASP A 55 3.59 10.17 -8.94
N ALA A 56 2.44 10.23 -9.63
CA ALA A 56 2.41 10.21 -11.09
C ALA A 56 3.18 11.38 -11.73
N ARG A 57 3.10 12.60 -11.16
CA ARG A 57 3.84 13.77 -11.66
C ARG A 57 5.35 13.59 -11.55
N VAL A 58 5.83 13.11 -10.40
CA VAL A 58 7.26 12.87 -10.18
C VAL A 58 7.79 11.82 -11.15
N ILE A 59 7.06 10.71 -11.30
CA ILE A 59 7.43 9.66 -12.25
C ILE A 59 7.43 10.19 -13.68
N GLN A 60 6.40 10.91 -14.10
CA GLN A 60 6.32 11.47 -15.46
C GLN A 60 7.45 12.46 -15.76
N MET A 61 7.83 13.27 -14.77
CA MET A 61 8.89 14.27 -14.93
C MET A 61 10.28 13.65 -14.96
N HIS A 62 10.51 12.56 -14.22
CA HIS A 62 11.85 12.00 -13.98
C HIS A 62 12.05 10.57 -14.50
N ALA A 63 11.11 10.01 -15.26
CA ALA A 63 11.30 8.69 -15.89
C ALA A 63 12.56 8.63 -16.77
N GLY A 64 12.86 9.71 -17.49
CA GLY A 64 14.11 9.86 -18.26
C GLY A 64 15.35 9.71 -17.38
N ASP A 65 15.47 10.57 -16.36
CA ASP A 65 16.58 10.56 -15.40
C ASP A 65 16.73 9.18 -14.72
N LEU A 66 15.61 8.57 -14.34
CA LEU A 66 15.57 7.23 -13.75
C LEU A 66 16.20 6.20 -14.68
N ILE A 67 15.70 6.09 -15.91
CA ILE A 67 16.18 5.09 -16.86
C ILE A 67 17.64 5.37 -17.22
N GLU A 68 18.05 6.62 -17.47
CA GLU A 68 19.44 6.97 -17.76
C GLU A 68 20.42 6.62 -16.64
N SER A 69 19.97 6.68 -15.38
CA SER A 69 20.81 6.36 -14.21
C SER A 69 21.05 4.86 -14.00
N LEU A 70 20.31 4.00 -14.69
CA LEU A 70 20.33 2.55 -14.52
C LEU A 70 21.09 1.85 -15.65
N PRO A 71 21.77 0.72 -15.35
CA PRO A 71 22.39 -0.12 -16.38
C PRO A 71 21.38 -0.58 -17.44
N PRO A 72 21.85 -0.97 -18.64
CA PRO A 72 21.00 -1.61 -19.64
C PRO A 72 20.59 -3.04 -19.21
N ASN A 73 19.78 -3.67 -20.05
CA ASN A 73 19.13 -4.97 -19.86
C ASN A 73 18.20 -4.99 -18.65
N LEU A 74 17.37 -3.95 -18.50
CA LEU A 74 16.43 -3.88 -17.39
C LEU A 74 15.27 -4.87 -17.53
N ILE A 75 14.92 -5.46 -16.39
CA ILE A 75 13.60 -6.04 -16.15
C ILE A 75 12.96 -5.29 -14.99
N THR A 76 11.66 -5.03 -15.08
CA THR A 76 10.93 -4.24 -14.08
C THR A 76 9.96 -5.13 -13.32
N ALA A 77 9.99 -5.11 -11.98
CA ALA A 77 9.00 -5.75 -11.14
C ALA A 77 8.28 -4.69 -10.29
N GLU A 78 6.96 -4.76 -10.16
CA GLU A 78 6.21 -3.80 -9.35
C GLU A 78 5.43 -4.50 -8.24
N LEU A 79 5.65 -4.07 -7.01
CA LEU A 79 4.99 -4.59 -5.82
C LEU A 79 3.69 -3.81 -5.58
N GLY A 80 2.54 -4.48 -5.70
CA GLY A 80 1.23 -3.83 -5.58
C GLY A 80 0.94 -2.96 -6.79
N SER A 81 1.03 -3.55 -7.98
CA SER A 81 0.94 -2.81 -9.25
C SER A 81 -0.39 -2.12 -9.48
N GLY A 82 -1.48 -2.59 -8.85
CA GLY A 82 -2.81 -2.12 -9.19
C GLY A 82 -3.04 -2.21 -10.71
N SER A 83 -3.53 -1.13 -11.32
CA SER A 83 -3.70 -1.03 -12.78
C SER A 83 -2.41 -0.73 -13.57
N GLY A 84 -1.29 -0.43 -12.91
CA GLY A 84 -0.02 -0.06 -13.55
C GLY A 84 -0.03 1.31 -14.26
N SER A 85 -1.03 2.16 -13.98
CA SER A 85 -1.20 3.46 -14.65
C SER A 85 -0.01 4.40 -14.50
N LYS A 86 0.65 4.39 -13.34
CA LYS A 86 1.86 5.18 -13.06
C LYS A 86 3.09 4.63 -13.77
N THR A 87 3.20 3.30 -13.79
CA THR A 87 4.32 2.57 -14.40
C THR A 87 4.37 2.71 -15.92
N ARG A 88 3.25 3.06 -16.56
CA ARG A 88 3.20 3.42 -17.99
C ARG A 88 4.33 4.35 -18.40
N ALA A 89 4.55 5.46 -17.68
CA ALA A 89 5.56 6.45 -18.04
C ALA A 89 6.98 5.87 -18.00
N ILE A 90 7.29 5.04 -16.99
CA ILE A 90 8.58 4.36 -16.87
C ILE A 90 8.79 3.40 -18.04
N LEU A 91 7.76 2.61 -18.39
CA LEU A 91 7.85 1.63 -19.47
C LEU A 91 7.92 2.29 -20.86
N GLU A 92 7.24 3.42 -21.06
CA GLU A 92 7.34 4.21 -22.29
C GLU A 92 8.77 4.70 -22.50
N THR A 93 9.39 5.30 -21.48
CA THR A 93 10.79 5.72 -21.53
C THR A 93 11.75 4.54 -21.69
N LEU A 94 11.51 3.43 -20.98
CA LEU A 94 12.35 2.24 -21.09
C LEU A 94 12.34 1.67 -22.52
N ARG A 95 11.16 1.60 -23.14
CA ARG A 95 10.97 1.06 -24.49
C ARG A 95 11.76 1.82 -25.56
N ASP A 96 11.96 3.12 -25.37
CA ASP A 96 12.76 3.94 -26.29
C ASP A 96 14.26 3.60 -26.21
N ARG A 97 14.70 3.02 -25.08
CA ARG A 97 16.08 2.56 -24.87
C ARG A 97 16.28 1.09 -25.21
N GLU A 98 15.36 0.22 -24.80
CA GLU A 98 15.47 -1.24 -24.93
C GLU A 98 14.12 -1.97 -24.77
N PRO A 99 13.98 -3.23 -25.22
CA PRO A 99 12.75 -4.00 -25.02
C PRO A 99 12.35 -4.09 -23.54
N ALA A 100 11.19 -3.55 -23.19
CA ALA A 100 10.71 -3.54 -21.82
C ALA A 100 10.11 -4.91 -21.43
N VAL A 101 10.53 -5.44 -20.28
CA VAL A 101 9.97 -6.64 -19.63
C VAL A 101 9.44 -6.22 -18.28
N TYR A 102 8.20 -6.59 -17.97
CA TYR A 102 7.50 -6.10 -16.79
C TYR A 102 6.74 -7.21 -16.05
N TYR A 103 6.95 -7.28 -14.74
CA TYR A 103 6.35 -8.25 -13.82
C TYR A 103 5.49 -7.52 -12.77
N PRO A 104 4.19 -7.27 -13.05
CA PRO A 104 3.27 -6.76 -12.04
C PRO A 104 2.99 -7.85 -11.00
N ILE A 105 3.18 -7.54 -9.71
CA ILE A 105 2.93 -8.46 -8.58
C ILE A 105 1.78 -7.89 -7.74
N ASP A 106 0.67 -8.61 -7.69
CA ASP A 106 -0.52 -8.20 -6.94
C ASP A 106 -1.34 -9.42 -6.50
N LEU A 107 -2.17 -9.27 -5.47
CA LEU A 107 -3.12 -10.30 -5.04
C LEU A 107 -4.41 -10.25 -5.88
N SER A 108 -4.74 -9.09 -6.44
CA SER A 108 -5.95 -8.84 -7.22
C SER A 108 -5.80 -9.32 -8.67
N VAL A 109 -6.57 -10.34 -9.04
CA VAL A 109 -6.62 -10.88 -10.40
C VAL A 109 -7.11 -9.82 -11.39
N THR A 110 -8.14 -9.06 -11.03
CA THR A 110 -8.71 -8.02 -11.90
C THR A 110 -7.73 -6.88 -12.15
N ALA A 111 -6.93 -6.50 -11.14
CA ALA A 111 -5.87 -5.52 -11.29
C ALA A 111 -4.79 -6.00 -12.27
N LEU A 112 -4.32 -7.24 -12.09
CA LEU A 112 -3.33 -7.87 -12.97
C LEU A 112 -3.80 -8.00 -14.42
N GLU A 113 -5.06 -8.38 -14.65
CA GLU A 113 -5.66 -8.45 -15.98
C GLU A 113 -5.71 -7.08 -16.66
N LYS A 114 -6.19 -6.05 -15.95
CA LYS A 114 -6.23 -4.66 -16.44
C LYS A 114 -4.83 -4.15 -16.76
N CYS A 115 -3.87 -4.43 -15.88
CA CYS A 115 -2.47 -4.05 -16.06
C CYS A 115 -1.85 -4.68 -17.32
N ALA A 116 -2.06 -5.98 -17.55
CA ALA A 116 -1.59 -6.67 -18.75
C ALA A 116 -2.25 -6.13 -20.02
N GLN A 117 -3.54 -5.82 -19.97
CA GLN A 117 -4.28 -5.23 -21.09
C GLN A 117 -3.73 -3.84 -21.44
N ASP A 118 -3.54 -2.98 -20.44
CA ASP A 118 -3.17 -1.58 -20.65
C ASP A 118 -1.69 -1.40 -21.04
N LEU A 119 -0.81 -2.27 -20.55
CA LEU A 119 0.65 -2.15 -20.72
C LEU A 119 1.25 -3.15 -21.72
N GLY A 120 0.49 -4.13 -22.22
CA GLY A 120 0.99 -5.16 -23.14
C GLY A 120 1.49 -4.65 -24.49
N SER A 121 1.10 -3.43 -24.90
CA SER A 121 1.65 -2.77 -26.09
C SER A 121 2.97 -2.03 -25.84
N LEU A 122 3.34 -1.84 -24.57
CA LEU A 122 4.55 -1.14 -24.15
C LEU A 122 5.65 -2.11 -23.74
N ALA A 123 5.29 -3.23 -23.12
CA ALA A 123 6.23 -4.19 -22.54
C ALA A 123 5.72 -5.64 -22.71
N ALA A 124 6.64 -6.59 -22.63
CA ALA A 124 6.28 -7.98 -22.37
C ALA A 124 5.86 -8.11 -20.90
N VAL A 125 4.55 -8.20 -20.66
CA VAL A 125 3.95 -8.23 -19.31
C VAL A 125 3.75 -9.67 -18.85
N PHE A 126 4.25 -9.97 -17.65
CA PHE A 126 4.14 -11.28 -17.01
C PHE A 126 3.50 -11.14 -15.61
N PRO A 127 2.16 -11.19 -15.53
CA PRO A 127 1.46 -10.99 -14.26
C PRO A 127 1.75 -12.09 -13.23
N MET A 128 1.96 -11.68 -11.98
CA MET A 128 2.33 -12.55 -10.86
C MET A 128 1.30 -12.40 -9.74
N ARG A 129 0.42 -13.40 -9.59
CA ARG A 129 -0.53 -13.43 -8.48
C ARG A 129 0.15 -13.97 -7.22
N ALA A 130 0.78 -13.10 -6.45
CA ALA A 130 1.54 -13.48 -5.27
C ALA A 130 1.59 -12.32 -4.26
N ALA A 131 1.97 -12.65 -3.02
CA ALA A 131 2.38 -11.62 -2.06
C ALA A 131 3.70 -10.97 -2.52
N TYR A 132 3.96 -9.73 -2.09
CA TYR A 132 5.08 -8.91 -2.60
C TYR A 132 6.44 -9.64 -2.63
N LEU A 133 6.90 -10.14 -1.48
CA LEU A 133 8.22 -10.79 -1.38
C LEU A 133 8.26 -12.17 -2.04
N GLU A 134 7.13 -12.85 -2.15
CA GLU A 134 7.05 -14.15 -2.85
C GLU A 134 7.19 -13.91 -4.37
N GLY A 135 6.37 -13.02 -4.92
CA GLY A 135 6.43 -12.67 -6.33
C GLY A 135 7.80 -12.09 -6.72
N LEU A 136 8.39 -11.23 -5.88
CA LEU A 136 9.71 -10.67 -6.16
C LEU A 136 10.80 -11.74 -6.22
N ARG A 137 10.79 -12.72 -5.32
CA ARG A 137 11.76 -13.84 -5.35
C ARG A 137 11.61 -14.64 -6.63
N GLU A 138 10.38 -14.94 -7.03
CA GLU A 138 10.11 -15.67 -8.26
C GLU A 138 10.61 -14.90 -9.50
N VAL A 139 10.45 -13.57 -9.55
CA VAL A 139 11.01 -12.73 -10.62
C VAL A 139 12.54 -12.76 -10.60
N ALA A 140 13.15 -12.65 -9.42
CA ALA A 140 14.60 -12.68 -9.27
C ALA A 140 15.21 -14.04 -9.71
N GLU A 141 14.51 -15.15 -9.46
CA GLU A 141 14.89 -16.50 -9.91
C GLU A 141 14.75 -16.71 -11.42
N ARG A 142 13.76 -16.05 -12.04
CA ARG A 142 13.53 -16.09 -13.50
C ARG A 142 14.49 -15.20 -14.30
N ARG A 143 15.23 -14.32 -13.63
CA ARG A 143 16.16 -13.38 -14.26
C ARG A 143 17.27 -14.11 -15.02
N ALA A 144 17.49 -13.73 -16.28
CA ALA A 144 18.60 -14.21 -17.08
C ALA A 144 19.94 -13.56 -16.66
N PRO A 145 21.09 -14.24 -16.84
CA PRO A 145 22.39 -13.66 -16.56
C PRO A 145 22.61 -12.32 -17.27
N GLY A 146 23.08 -11.30 -16.53
CA GLY A 146 23.39 -9.97 -17.07
C GLY A 146 22.20 -9.00 -17.15
N GLN A 147 21.00 -9.42 -16.73
CA GLN A 147 19.88 -8.50 -16.55
C GLN A 147 20.01 -7.73 -15.22
N THR A 148 19.49 -6.52 -15.21
CA THR A 148 19.39 -5.66 -14.02
C THR A 148 17.93 -5.58 -13.60
N LEU A 149 17.63 -5.82 -12.33
CA LEU A 149 16.26 -5.76 -11.81
C LEU A 149 15.97 -4.37 -11.23
N LEU A 150 14.95 -3.70 -11.78
CA LEU A 150 14.33 -2.51 -11.21
C LEU A 150 13.04 -2.92 -10.50
N VAL A 151 13.02 -2.78 -9.18
CA VAL A 151 11.82 -2.97 -8.36
C VAL A 151 11.12 -1.63 -8.20
N LEU A 152 9.80 -1.60 -8.39
CA LEU A 152 8.95 -0.44 -8.13
C LEU A 152 8.10 -0.73 -6.90
N PHE A 153 8.14 0.17 -5.92
CA PHE A 153 7.22 0.16 -4.78
C PHE A 153 6.69 1.57 -4.55
N LEU A 154 5.59 1.88 -5.23
CA LEU A 154 5.07 3.22 -5.44
C LEU A 154 3.93 3.53 -4.46
N GLY A 155 3.40 4.76 -4.50
CA GLY A 155 2.15 5.12 -3.82
C GLY A 155 2.25 5.20 -2.30
N SER A 156 3.47 5.22 -1.74
CA SER A 156 3.71 5.27 -0.30
C SER A 156 3.08 4.13 0.50
N THR A 157 2.87 2.95 -0.09
CA THR A 157 2.40 1.76 0.63
C THR A 157 3.37 1.34 1.74
N ILE A 158 4.66 1.69 1.63
CA ILE A 158 5.64 1.55 2.71
C ILE A 158 5.23 2.28 4.00
N GLY A 159 4.42 3.33 3.90
CA GLY A 159 3.89 4.09 5.03
C GLY A 159 2.87 3.31 5.87
N ASN A 160 2.38 2.16 5.39
CA ASN A 160 1.47 1.30 6.16
C ASN A 160 2.21 0.40 7.17
N PHE A 161 3.54 0.41 7.15
CA PHE A 161 4.37 -0.31 8.10
C PHE A 161 4.82 0.64 9.22
N GLU A 162 4.88 0.11 10.44
CA GLU A 162 5.63 0.75 11.52
C GLU A 162 7.11 0.87 11.12
N ALA A 163 7.83 1.84 11.69
CA ALA A 163 9.16 2.23 11.23
C ALA A 163 10.19 1.08 11.20
N ASP A 164 10.19 0.21 12.21
CA ASP A 164 11.04 -0.99 12.27
C ASP A 164 10.66 -2.02 11.20
N ARG A 165 9.36 -2.25 11.02
CA ARG A 165 8.80 -3.15 10.00
C ARG A 165 9.04 -2.67 8.58
N ALA A 166 9.06 -1.35 8.36
CA ALA A 166 9.42 -0.76 7.08
C ALA A 166 10.88 -1.06 6.71
N VAL A 167 11.81 -0.93 7.68
CA VAL A 167 13.22 -1.29 7.48
C VAL A 167 13.37 -2.80 7.23
N ASP A 168 12.70 -3.65 8.02
CA ASP A 168 12.70 -5.11 7.82
C ASP A 168 12.21 -5.49 6.42
N PHE A 169 11.14 -4.83 5.95
CA PHE A 169 10.56 -5.09 4.63
C PHE A 169 11.51 -4.68 3.51
N LEU A 170 12.11 -3.48 3.59
CA LEU A 170 13.12 -3.05 2.63
C LEU A 170 14.35 -3.95 2.67
N TYR A 171 14.79 -4.40 3.84
CA TYR A 171 15.88 -5.37 3.97
C TYR A 171 15.52 -6.69 3.28
N ALA A 172 14.28 -7.17 3.41
CA ALA A 172 13.82 -8.37 2.71
C ALA A 172 13.78 -8.20 1.19
N ILE A 173 13.39 -7.02 0.67
CA ILE A 173 13.54 -6.67 -0.75
C ILE A 173 15.02 -6.72 -1.13
N ARG A 174 15.90 -6.09 -0.34
CA ARG A 174 17.35 -6.08 -0.58
C ARG A 174 17.91 -7.50 -0.71
N GLN A 175 17.45 -8.46 0.08
CA GLN A 175 17.91 -9.86 -0.01
C GLN A 175 17.54 -10.55 -1.33
N CYS A 176 16.56 -10.04 -2.07
CA CYS A 176 16.18 -10.57 -3.38
C CYS A 176 17.01 -9.96 -4.52
N LEU A 177 17.82 -8.94 -4.24
CA LEU A 177 18.52 -8.13 -5.23
C LEU A 177 20.04 -8.41 -5.26
N GLN A 178 20.61 -8.38 -6.45
CA GLN A 178 22.05 -8.39 -6.69
C GLN A 178 22.63 -6.97 -6.62
N ALA A 179 23.95 -6.87 -6.47
CA ALA A 179 24.63 -5.57 -6.53
C ALA A 179 24.38 -4.92 -7.91
N GLY A 180 23.96 -3.65 -7.91
CA GLY A 180 23.60 -2.89 -9.12
C GLY A 180 22.11 -2.92 -9.47
N ASP A 181 21.32 -3.84 -8.91
CA ASP A 181 19.85 -3.78 -8.97
C ASP A 181 19.34 -2.55 -8.21
N ALA A 182 18.11 -2.13 -8.51
CA ALA A 182 17.54 -0.91 -7.97
C ALA A 182 16.11 -1.09 -7.44
N LEU A 183 15.74 -0.21 -6.52
CA LEU A 183 14.38 -0.04 -6.00
C LEU A 183 14.00 1.44 -6.17
N LEU A 184 12.91 1.71 -6.86
CA LEU A 184 12.22 3.00 -6.84
C LEU A 184 11.16 2.96 -5.73
N LEU A 185 11.35 3.79 -4.70
CA LEU A 185 10.51 3.82 -3.51
C LEU A 185 9.74 5.15 -3.43
N GLY A 186 8.42 5.07 -3.55
CA GLY A 186 7.52 6.19 -3.33
C GLY A 186 7.21 6.40 -1.85
N THR A 187 7.31 7.63 -1.36
CA THR A 187 7.06 8.00 0.05
C THR A 187 6.28 9.30 0.16
N ASP A 188 5.16 9.28 0.88
CA ASP A 188 4.39 10.47 1.19
C ASP A 188 5.10 11.28 2.27
N LEU A 189 5.38 12.55 2.00
CA LEU A 189 6.15 13.36 2.93
C LEU A 189 5.27 14.09 3.94
N VAL A 190 5.87 14.52 5.05
CA VAL A 190 5.23 15.43 6.00
C VAL A 190 4.84 16.73 5.28
N LYS A 191 3.62 17.19 5.53
CA LYS A 191 3.01 18.40 4.97
C LYS A 191 2.02 19.00 5.98
N PRO A 192 1.39 20.15 5.73
CA PRO A 192 0.48 20.76 6.69
C PRO A 192 -0.62 19.80 7.15
N VAL A 193 -0.94 19.85 8.45
CA VAL A 193 -1.83 18.87 9.09
C VAL A 193 -3.24 18.93 8.50
N GLU A 194 -3.72 20.12 8.17
CA GLU A 194 -5.00 20.33 7.51
C GLU A 194 -5.08 19.63 6.14
N GLN A 195 -3.98 19.64 5.38
CA GLN A 195 -3.90 18.95 4.10
C GLN A 195 -3.87 17.44 4.28
N LEU A 196 -3.15 16.95 5.29
CA LEU A 196 -3.14 15.53 5.65
C LEU A 196 -4.53 15.07 6.09
N LEU A 197 -5.21 15.80 6.97
CA LEU A 197 -6.53 15.41 7.47
C LEU A 197 -7.57 15.42 6.34
N ALA A 198 -7.59 16.46 5.51
CA ALA A 198 -8.53 16.55 4.39
C ALA A 198 -8.38 15.38 3.40
N ALA A 199 -7.16 14.88 3.20
CA ALA A 199 -6.89 13.74 2.32
C ALA A 199 -7.58 12.45 2.78
N TYR A 200 -7.76 12.28 4.10
CA TYR A 200 -8.31 11.06 4.69
C TYR A 200 -9.71 11.26 5.28
N ASP A 201 -10.19 12.50 5.39
CA ASP A 201 -11.54 12.86 5.87
C ASP A 201 -12.22 13.75 4.82
N ASP A 202 -12.37 13.22 3.61
CA ASP A 202 -12.93 13.95 2.49
C ASP A 202 -14.41 14.33 2.74
N PRO A 203 -14.84 15.53 2.33
CA PRO A 203 -16.20 16.01 2.59
C PRO A 203 -17.28 15.20 1.84
N THR A 204 -16.90 14.42 0.82
CA THR A 204 -17.83 13.54 0.11
C THR A 204 -18.09 12.21 0.83
N GLY A 205 -17.34 11.92 1.89
CA GLY A 205 -17.48 10.73 2.73
C GLY A 205 -17.02 9.43 2.06
N VAL A 206 -16.21 9.49 1.00
CA VAL A 206 -15.75 8.30 0.27
C VAL A 206 -14.74 7.53 1.12
N THR A 207 -13.81 8.21 1.80
CA THR A 207 -12.84 7.59 2.72
C THR A 207 -13.53 7.04 3.96
N ALA A 208 -14.57 7.71 4.45
CA ALA A 208 -15.41 7.19 5.52
C ALA A 208 -16.12 5.88 5.10
N ALA A 209 -16.66 5.82 3.88
CA ALA A 209 -17.26 4.61 3.33
C ALA A 209 -16.23 3.48 3.15
N PHE A 210 -15.02 3.81 2.68
CA PHE A 210 -13.89 2.88 2.59
C PHE A 210 -13.54 2.29 3.96
N ASN A 211 -13.43 3.11 5.00
CA ASN A 211 -13.14 2.63 6.35
C ASN A 211 -14.26 1.75 6.91
N LEU A 212 -15.52 2.19 6.77
CA LEU A 212 -16.70 1.45 7.24
C LEU A 212 -16.93 0.12 6.49
N ASN A 213 -16.44 0.02 5.24
CA ASN A 213 -16.52 -1.21 4.45
C ASN A 213 -15.87 -2.39 5.17
N LEU A 214 -14.85 -2.18 6.01
CA LEU A 214 -14.25 -3.26 6.80
C LEU A 214 -15.30 -3.94 7.70
N LEU A 215 -16.18 -3.17 8.34
CA LEU A 215 -17.28 -3.73 9.15
C LEU A 215 -18.34 -4.41 8.28
N ALA A 216 -18.66 -3.83 7.12
CA ALA A 216 -19.57 -4.46 6.15
C ALA A 216 -19.03 -5.83 5.67
N ARG A 217 -17.73 -5.91 5.41
CA ARG A 217 -17.04 -7.14 5.06
C ARG A 217 -17.12 -8.18 6.17
N ILE A 218 -16.89 -7.79 7.43
CA ILE A 218 -17.06 -8.69 8.57
C ILE A 218 -18.51 -9.20 8.65
N ASN A 219 -19.50 -8.33 8.47
CA ASN A 219 -20.91 -8.74 8.44
C ASN A 219 -21.17 -9.80 7.36
N ARG A 220 -20.70 -9.54 6.12
CA ARG A 220 -20.92 -10.39 4.96
C ARG A 220 -20.18 -11.73 5.05
N GLU A 221 -18.90 -11.71 5.37
CA GLU A 221 -18.03 -12.89 5.30
C GLU A 221 -18.03 -13.70 6.59
N LEU A 222 -18.10 -13.03 7.75
CA LEU A 222 -17.98 -13.64 9.07
C LEU A 222 -19.29 -13.74 9.85
N ASP A 223 -20.43 -13.39 9.21
CA ASP A 223 -21.76 -13.40 9.84
C ASP A 223 -21.77 -12.52 11.11
N GLY A 224 -21.25 -11.31 10.92
CA GLY A 224 -21.28 -10.20 11.88
C GLY A 224 -22.59 -9.40 11.82
N ASP A 225 -22.91 -8.69 12.90
CA ASP A 225 -24.09 -7.83 13.01
C ASP A 225 -23.77 -6.36 13.35
N PHE A 226 -22.63 -5.83 12.90
CA PHE A 226 -22.30 -4.41 13.04
C PHE A 226 -23.40 -3.54 12.40
N ASP A 227 -24.00 -2.61 13.15
CA ASP A 227 -24.79 -1.51 12.57
C ASP A 227 -23.83 -0.37 12.20
N LEU A 228 -23.47 -0.29 10.92
CA LEU A 228 -22.51 0.70 10.41
C LEU A 228 -22.90 2.14 10.74
N ARG A 229 -24.20 2.45 10.88
CA ARG A 229 -24.67 3.80 11.22
C ARG A 229 -24.30 4.22 12.64
N GLN A 230 -23.97 3.26 13.50
CA GLN A 230 -23.53 3.47 14.87
C GLN A 230 -22.00 3.58 14.99
N PHE A 231 -21.29 3.57 13.86
CA PHE A 231 -19.86 3.85 13.81
C PHE A 231 -19.63 5.13 13.02
N GLU A 232 -18.66 5.92 13.46
CA GLU A 232 -18.20 7.09 12.73
C GLU A 232 -16.73 6.93 12.38
N HIS A 233 -16.40 7.32 11.15
CA HIS A 233 -15.02 7.45 10.72
C HIS A 233 -14.37 8.63 11.44
N VAL A 234 -13.17 8.41 11.96
CA VAL A 234 -12.38 9.44 12.65
C VAL A 234 -10.95 9.34 12.14
N VAL A 235 -10.40 10.48 11.75
CA VAL A 235 -8.99 10.61 11.35
C VAL A 235 -8.25 11.40 12.41
N VAL A 236 -7.07 10.91 12.80
CA VAL A 236 -6.18 11.60 13.72
C VAL A 236 -4.81 11.70 13.07
N TYR A 237 -4.18 12.88 13.15
CA TYR A 237 -2.76 13.01 12.88
C TYR A 237 -1.98 12.91 14.20
N SER A 238 -1.19 11.84 14.35
CA SER A 238 -0.27 11.69 15.47
C SER A 238 1.03 12.40 15.12
N GLN A 239 1.27 13.57 15.73
CA GLN A 239 2.50 14.34 15.49
C GLN A 239 3.74 13.61 16.02
N GLU A 240 3.62 12.91 17.16
CA GLU A 240 4.71 12.14 17.77
C GLU A 240 5.12 10.96 16.87
N ALA A 241 4.14 10.22 16.35
CA ALA A 241 4.40 9.08 15.46
C ALA A 241 4.52 9.45 13.98
N GLN A 242 4.33 10.73 13.62
CA GLN A 242 4.34 11.25 12.25
C GLN A 242 3.44 10.45 11.28
N ARG A 243 2.20 10.17 11.67
CA ARG A 243 1.28 9.37 10.85
C ARG A 243 -0.15 9.85 10.92
N ILE A 244 -0.90 9.54 9.88
CA ILE A 244 -2.36 9.53 9.93
C ILE A 244 -2.82 8.19 10.52
N GLU A 245 -3.82 8.25 11.40
CA GLU A 245 -4.50 7.08 11.96
C GLU A 245 -5.98 7.17 11.58
N MET A 246 -6.52 6.08 11.02
CA MET A 246 -7.95 5.95 10.75
C MET A 246 -8.59 5.07 11.80
N HIS A 247 -9.73 5.53 12.31
CA HIS A 247 -10.49 4.85 13.33
C HIS A 247 -11.96 4.74 12.96
N LEU A 248 -12.61 3.72 13.51
CA LEU A 248 -14.07 3.60 13.57
C LEU A 248 -14.50 3.73 15.03
N ARG A 249 -15.17 4.83 15.34
CA ARG A 249 -15.60 5.16 16.70
C ARG A 249 -17.05 4.78 16.91
N SER A 250 -17.33 4.03 17.96
CA SER A 250 -18.70 3.68 18.35
C SER A 250 -19.44 4.93 18.85
N ARG A 251 -20.62 5.20 18.31
CA ARG A 251 -21.47 6.34 18.73
C ARG A 251 -22.23 6.06 20.01
N ILE A 252 -22.50 4.79 20.30
CA ILE A 252 -23.31 4.33 21.44
C ILE A 252 -22.66 3.13 22.12
N ARG A 253 -23.19 2.73 23.27
CA ARG A 253 -22.90 1.41 23.82
C ARG A 253 -23.58 0.36 22.95
N GLN A 254 -22.84 -0.61 22.43
CA GLN A 254 -23.41 -1.68 21.60
C GLN A 254 -22.64 -2.99 21.72
N THR A 255 -23.35 -4.09 21.52
CA THR A 255 -22.78 -5.44 21.50
C THR A 255 -22.91 -6.01 20.10
N VAL A 256 -21.78 -6.43 19.53
CA VAL A 256 -21.69 -7.02 18.20
C VAL A 256 -21.35 -8.50 18.32
N ARG A 257 -22.06 -9.35 17.59
CA ARG A 257 -21.83 -10.79 17.48
C ARG A 257 -21.27 -11.10 16.11
N ILE A 258 -20.13 -11.80 16.08
CA ILE A 258 -19.47 -12.24 14.85
C ILE A 258 -19.43 -13.76 14.89
N ARG A 259 -20.44 -14.40 14.29
CA ARG A 259 -20.74 -15.82 14.54
C ARG A 259 -19.63 -16.74 14.04
N LYS A 260 -19.09 -16.51 12.85
CA LYS A 260 -17.99 -17.34 12.31
C LYS A 260 -16.65 -17.09 12.99
N ALA A 261 -16.50 -15.97 13.69
CA ALA A 261 -15.36 -15.71 14.58
C ALA A 261 -15.62 -16.19 16.02
N GLY A 262 -16.79 -16.77 16.33
CA GLY A 262 -17.15 -17.22 17.67
C GLY A 262 -17.04 -16.11 18.73
N LEU A 263 -17.27 -14.85 18.33
CA LEU A 263 -16.97 -13.67 19.12
C LEU A 263 -18.24 -12.88 19.43
N VAL A 264 -18.36 -12.43 20.68
CA VAL A 264 -19.25 -11.35 21.09
C VAL A 264 -18.38 -10.26 21.70
N VAL A 265 -18.47 -9.05 21.17
CA VAL A 265 -17.65 -7.91 21.59
C VAL A 265 -18.55 -6.75 21.97
N GLU A 266 -18.21 -6.10 23.08
CA GLU A 266 -18.86 -4.87 23.52
C GLU A 266 -18.03 -3.66 23.11
N PHE A 267 -18.74 -2.59 22.76
CA PHE A 267 -18.21 -1.26 22.52
C PHE A 267 -18.87 -0.28 23.48
N GLU A 268 -18.06 0.51 24.17
CA GLU A 268 -18.55 1.69 24.91
C GLU A 268 -18.73 2.89 23.96
N PRO A 269 -19.53 3.92 24.32
CA PRO A 269 -19.57 5.16 23.56
C PRO A 269 -18.17 5.76 23.43
N HIS A 270 -17.85 6.25 22.23
CA HIS A 270 -16.55 6.81 21.84
C HIS A 270 -15.37 5.82 21.80
N GLU A 271 -15.60 4.55 22.09
CA GLU A 271 -14.56 3.53 21.91
C GLU A 271 -14.25 3.34 20.43
N THR A 272 -12.96 3.24 20.08
CA THR A 272 -12.50 3.16 18.69
C THR A 272 -11.96 1.79 18.32
N ILE A 273 -12.07 1.46 17.04
CA ILE A 273 -11.28 0.42 16.37
C ILE A 273 -10.26 1.14 15.48
N TRP A 274 -8.97 0.91 15.69
CA TRP A 274 -7.91 1.43 14.83
C TRP A 274 -7.76 0.54 13.60
N THR A 275 -8.02 1.08 12.41
CA THR A 275 -8.09 0.33 11.15
C THR A 275 -6.90 0.55 10.24
N GLU A 276 -6.24 1.71 10.29
CA GLU A 276 -5.10 1.99 9.42
C GLU A 276 -4.14 3.02 10.01
N ALA A 277 -2.86 2.86 9.70
CA ALA A 277 -1.78 3.77 10.04
C ALA A 277 -1.03 4.13 8.75
N CYS A 278 -0.94 5.42 8.42
CA CYS A 278 -0.23 5.90 7.23
C CYS A 278 0.88 6.87 7.65
N HIS A 279 2.09 6.34 7.82
CA HIS A 279 3.28 7.11 8.15
C HIS A 279 3.68 8.07 7.04
N LYS A 280 4.13 9.26 7.46
CA LYS A 280 4.63 10.31 6.60
C LYS A 280 6.12 10.50 6.86
N PHE A 281 6.88 10.67 5.79
CA PHE A 281 8.33 10.67 5.84
C PHE A 281 8.89 12.08 5.71
N ARG A 282 10.11 12.28 6.20
CA ARG A 282 10.97 13.38 5.77
C ARG A 282 11.97 12.85 4.75
N PRO A 283 12.39 13.66 3.76
CA PRO A 283 13.39 13.25 2.76
C PRO A 283 14.61 12.54 3.37
N GLU A 284 15.16 13.10 4.45
CA GLU A 284 16.30 12.59 5.20
C GLU A 284 16.04 11.26 5.93
N GLN A 285 14.81 11.00 6.36
CA GLN A 285 14.43 9.73 7.00
C GLN A 285 14.48 8.57 6.00
N VAL A 286 14.12 8.83 4.74
CA VAL A 286 14.19 7.82 3.66
C VAL A 286 15.63 7.35 3.44
N CYS A 287 16.60 8.29 3.47
CA CYS A 287 18.02 7.97 3.36
C CYS A 287 18.51 7.07 4.52
N VAL A 288 18.11 7.38 5.76
CA VAL A 288 18.46 6.58 6.94
C VAL A 288 17.86 5.17 6.84
N MET A 289 16.58 5.08 6.50
CA MET A 289 15.85 3.82 6.32
C MET A 289 16.49 2.95 5.23
N ALA A 290 16.81 3.55 4.07
CA ALA A 290 17.48 2.86 2.97
C ALA A 290 18.84 2.29 3.38
N ARG A 291 19.67 3.08 4.08
CA ARG A 291 20.99 2.62 4.56
C ARG A 291 20.87 1.48 5.56
N ALA A 292 19.93 1.56 6.50
CA ALA A 292 19.68 0.50 7.47
C ALA A 292 19.26 -0.82 6.78
N ALA A 293 18.51 -0.72 5.68
CA ALA A 293 18.10 -1.86 4.87
C ALA A 293 19.17 -2.39 3.90
N GLY A 294 20.37 -1.78 3.84
CA GLY A 294 21.46 -2.21 2.95
C GLY A 294 21.41 -1.63 1.53
N PHE A 295 20.69 -0.52 1.34
CA PHE A 295 20.67 0.25 0.10
C PHE A 295 21.52 1.53 0.20
N ARG A 296 21.93 2.03 -0.96
CA ARG A 296 22.44 3.40 -1.12
C ARG A 296 21.41 4.25 -1.84
N LEU A 297 21.00 5.37 -1.24
CA LEU A 297 20.22 6.39 -1.93
C LEU A 297 21.05 7.01 -3.07
N SER A 298 20.57 6.89 -4.30
CA SER A 298 21.27 7.38 -5.50
C SER A 298 20.67 8.67 -6.03
N ALA A 299 19.34 8.79 -6.02
CA ALA A 299 18.61 10.00 -6.39
C ALA A 299 17.32 10.09 -5.56
N GLN A 300 16.80 11.31 -5.43
CA GLN A 300 15.50 11.57 -4.81
C GLN A 300 14.87 12.76 -5.51
N TRP A 301 13.65 12.57 -6.00
CA TRP A 301 12.84 13.60 -6.65
C TRP A 301 11.60 13.86 -5.81
N VAL A 302 11.26 15.14 -5.65
CA VAL A 302 10.22 15.58 -4.72
C VAL A 302 9.21 16.44 -5.46
N ASP A 303 7.93 16.13 -5.30
CA ASP A 303 6.83 16.98 -5.76
C ASP A 303 6.66 18.19 -4.83
N GLU A 304 6.54 19.39 -5.40
CA GLU A 304 6.40 20.63 -4.63
C GLU A 304 4.93 20.97 -4.30
N GLU A 305 3.96 20.50 -5.07
CA GLU A 305 2.53 20.80 -4.88
C GLU A 305 1.91 19.93 -3.78
N TRP A 306 2.33 18.67 -3.71
CA TRP A 306 2.00 17.71 -2.68
C TRP A 306 3.28 17.00 -2.29
N PRO A 307 3.94 17.40 -1.19
CA PRO A 307 5.20 16.80 -0.76
C PRO A 307 5.16 15.26 -0.77
N PHE A 308 5.79 14.69 -1.79
CA PHE A 308 5.89 13.26 -2.08
C PHE A 308 7.24 13.03 -2.75
N ALA A 309 7.93 11.96 -2.38
CA ALA A 309 9.25 11.65 -2.94
C ALA A 309 9.27 10.30 -3.63
N GLU A 310 9.84 10.28 -4.84
CA GLU A 310 10.36 9.06 -5.45
C GLU A 310 11.86 8.97 -5.17
N SER A 311 12.27 7.90 -4.51
CA SER A 311 13.67 7.69 -4.09
C SER A 311 14.26 6.49 -4.81
N LEU A 312 15.32 6.71 -5.59
CA LEU A 312 16.07 5.64 -6.26
C LEU A 312 17.12 5.07 -5.31
N LEU A 313 16.91 3.83 -4.91
CA LEU A 313 17.76 3.07 -4.00
C LEU A 313 18.52 1.99 -4.78
N VAL A 314 19.84 1.97 -4.70
CA VAL A 314 20.68 0.98 -5.39
C VAL A 314 21.17 -0.06 -4.38
N ALA A 315 21.04 -1.34 -4.75
CA ALA A 315 21.59 -2.46 -3.99
C ALA A 315 23.12 -2.44 -4.11
N GLY A 316 23.80 -2.21 -2.98
CA GLY A 316 25.26 -2.13 -2.87
C GLY A 316 25.97 -3.46 -2.82
#